data_AF-A0A7C1N9N7-F1
#
_entry.id   AF-A0A7C1N9N7-F1
#
_cell.length_a   1.000
_cell.length_b   1.000
_cell.length_c   1.000
_cell.angle_alpha   90.00
_cell.angle_beta   90.00
_cell.angle_gamma   90.00
#
_symmetry.space_group_name_H-M   'P 1'
#
loop_
_entity.id
_entity.type
_entity.pdbx_description
1 polymer ?
#
loop_
_entity_poly.entity_id
_entity_poly.type
_entity_poly.pdbx_seq_one_letter_code
_entity_poly.pdbx_strand_id
1 'polypeptide(L)'
;MIRGYHILLFVLLFAACQNVDRPEKPDNLIGEDELKDILYDVSLINAARDFSRGQLKNAGLEPNKFIYEKYDIDSLQFAKTVAYYSVDFNRYLKIWEDVSKRLENKRDEVDSLIQRTDSIRAAQGKNEKQKPRTGLMDPDELERNGDN
;
A
#
# COMPACT_ATOMS: atom_id res chain seq x y z
N MET A 1 -50.00 10.29 -3.38
CA MET A 1 -48.62 10.16 -2.85
C MET A 1 -47.62 9.61 -3.88
N ILE A 2 -47.95 8.58 -4.66
CA ILE A 2 -47.02 7.93 -5.61
C ILE A 2 -46.61 8.84 -6.80
N ARG A 3 -47.50 9.69 -7.31
CA ARG A 3 -47.19 10.62 -8.43
C ARG A 3 -46.14 11.67 -8.10
N GLY A 4 -46.11 12.18 -6.87
CA GLY A 4 -45.08 13.12 -6.41
C GLY A 4 -43.72 12.47 -6.23
N TYR A 5 -43.70 11.18 -5.84
CA TYR A 5 -42.47 10.40 -5.72
C TYR A 5 -41.78 10.21 -7.08
N HIS A 6 -42.54 9.94 -8.15
CA HIS A 6 -41.95 9.84 -9.49
C HIS A 6 -41.32 11.15 -9.97
N ILE A 7 -41.94 12.30 -9.66
CA ILE A 7 -41.39 13.63 -10.00
C ILE A 7 -40.12 13.89 -9.19
N LEU A 8 -40.13 13.59 -7.88
CA LEU A 8 -38.95 13.71 -7.02
C LEU A 8 -37.80 12.83 -7.51
N LEU A 9 -38.09 11.58 -7.88
CA LEU A 9 -37.11 10.62 -8.40
C LEU A 9 -36.53 11.09 -9.75
N PHE A 10 -37.35 11.69 -10.61
CA PHE A 10 -36.90 12.28 -11.87
C PHE A 10 -35.98 13.48 -11.62
N VAL A 11 -36.34 14.40 -10.71
CA VAL A 11 -35.50 15.55 -10.35
C VAL A 11 -34.16 15.11 -9.75
N LEU A 12 -34.16 14.08 -8.90
CA LEU A 12 -32.93 13.51 -8.34
C LEU A 12 -32.02 12.92 -9.43
N LEU A 13 -32.60 12.28 -10.45
CA LEU A 13 -31.86 11.69 -11.57
C LEU A 13 -31.16 12.78 -12.41
N PHE A 14 -31.82 13.92 -12.66
CA PHE A 14 -31.20 15.05 -13.37
C PHE A 14 -30.18 15.82 -12.53
N ALA A 15 -30.33 15.84 -11.20
CA ALA A 15 -29.36 16.43 -10.29
C ALA A 15 -28.05 15.61 -10.16
N ALA A 16 -28.04 14.34 -10.59
CA ALA A 16 -26.87 13.48 -10.56
C ALA A 16 -25.86 13.73 -11.70
N CYS A 17 -26.23 14.52 -12.71
CA CYS A 17 -25.29 14.98 -13.73
C CYS A 17 -24.36 16.06 -13.14
N GLN A 18 -23.30 15.63 -12.45
CA GLN A 18 -22.19 16.51 -12.09
C GLN A 18 -21.12 16.48 -13.18
N ASN A 19 -20.68 17.66 -13.61
CA ASN A 19 -19.47 17.77 -14.43
C ASN A 19 -18.29 17.25 -13.58
N VAL A 20 -17.60 16.23 -14.09
CA VAL A 20 -16.38 15.72 -13.46
C VAL A 20 -15.25 16.65 -13.88
N ASP A 21 -14.85 17.55 -12.98
CA ASP A 21 -13.64 18.33 -13.16
C ASP A 21 -12.45 17.38 -13.24
N ARG A 22 -11.85 17.30 -14.43
CA ARG A 22 -10.66 16.47 -14.66
C ARG A 22 -9.45 17.26 -14.18
N PRO A 23 -8.64 16.73 -13.25
CA PRO A 23 -7.38 17.36 -12.90
C PRO A 23 -6.51 17.54 -14.15
N GLU A 24 -6.05 18.77 -14.35
CA GLU A 24 -5.06 19.07 -15.38
C GLU A 24 -3.75 18.34 -15.08
N LYS A 25 -2.95 18.10 -16.13
CA LYS A 25 -1.63 17.48 -15.97
C LYS A 25 -0.75 18.42 -15.14
N PRO A 26 -0.26 18.01 -13.96
CA PRO A 26 0.67 18.81 -13.16
C PRO A 26 2.00 19.01 -13.90
N ASP A 27 2.61 20.19 -13.77
CA ASP A 27 3.93 20.49 -14.37
C ASP A 27 5.03 19.57 -13.82
N ASN A 28 4.93 19.20 -12.54
CA ASN A 28 5.83 18.30 -11.82
C ASN A 28 5.24 16.89 -11.65
N LEU A 29 4.52 16.38 -12.65
CA LEU A 29 3.95 15.04 -12.60
C LEU A 29 5.02 13.96 -12.41
N ILE A 30 4.85 13.11 -11.40
CA ILE A 30 5.69 11.93 -11.19
C ILE A 30 5.39 10.90 -12.28
N GLY A 31 6.43 10.31 -12.88
CA GLY A 31 6.27 9.28 -13.91
C GLY A 31 5.61 8.01 -13.37
N GLU A 32 4.98 7.21 -14.23
CA GLU A 32 4.33 5.95 -13.79
C GLU A 32 5.30 4.97 -13.12
N ASP A 33 6.51 4.82 -13.67
CA ASP A 33 7.53 3.93 -13.12
C ASP A 33 7.98 4.37 -11.72
N GLU A 34 8.22 5.66 -11.55
CA GLU A 34 8.58 6.24 -10.25
C GLU A 34 7.39 6.18 -9.27
N LEU A 35 6.16 6.40 -9.73
CA LEU A 35 4.96 6.24 -8.91
C LEU A 35 4.80 4.78 -8.44
N LYS A 36 5.11 3.79 -9.27
CA LYS A 36 5.13 2.37 -8.87
C LYS A 36 6.16 2.13 -7.76
N ASP A 37 7.35 2.72 -7.85
CA ASP A 37 8.37 2.62 -6.79
C ASP A 37 7.91 3.28 -5.47
N ILE A 38 7.35 4.48 -5.56
CA ILE A 38 6.79 5.21 -4.40
C ILE A 38 5.70 4.39 -3.73
N LEU A 39 4.72 3.90 -4.51
CA LEU A 39 3.60 3.12 -3.97
C LEU A 39 4.06 1.80 -3.36
N TYR A 40 5.05 1.14 -3.94
CA TYR A 40 5.68 -0.05 -3.36
C TYR A 40 6.27 0.24 -1.97
N ASP A 41 7.06 1.31 -1.83
CA ASP A 41 7.64 1.67 -0.54
C ASP A 41 6.60 2.16 0.47
N VAL A 42 5.59 2.92 0.02
CA VAL A 42 4.46 3.33 0.86
C VAL A 42 3.74 2.10 1.40
N SER A 43 3.51 1.08 0.58
CA SER A 43 2.92 -0.19 1.00
C SER A 43 3.80 -0.91 2.04
N LEU A 44 5.11 -0.97 1.84
CA LEU A 44 6.05 -1.58 2.80
C LEU A 44 6.07 -0.83 4.13
N ILE A 45 6.13 0.50 4.10
CA ILE A 45 6.14 1.32 5.31
C ILE A 45 4.80 1.21 6.04
N ASN A 46 3.67 1.21 5.33
CA ASN A 46 2.36 1.03 5.96
C ASN A 46 2.25 -0.34 6.63
N ALA A 47 2.75 -1.41 6.00
CA ALA A 47 2.87 -2.70 6.68
C ALA A 47 3.78 -2.59 7.91
N ALA A 48 4.98 -2.00 7.80
CA ALA A 48 5.88 -1.85 8.94
C ALA A 48 5.26 -1.00 10.07
N ARG A 49 4.40 -0.02 9.76
CA ARG A 49 3.64 0.74 10.75
C ARG A 49 2.60 -0.11 11.48
N ASP A 50 2.00 -1.09 10.84
CA ASP A 50 1.00 -1.93 11.51
C ASP A 50 1.67 -3.02 12.35
N PHE A 51 2.73 -3.64 11.82
CA PHE A 51 3.39 -4.79 12.43
C PHE A 51 4.56 -4.41 13.35
N SER A 52 5.24 -3.29 13.13
CA SER A 52 6.53 -2.95 13.76
C SER A 52 6.61 -1.52 14.29
N ARG A 53 5.50 -0.98 14.82
CA ARG A 53 5.42 0.40 15.40
C ARG A 53 6.61 0.78 16.27
N GLY A 54 6.95 -0.08 17.24
CA GLY A 54 8.06 0.17 18.17
C GLY A 54 9.41 0.26 17.48
N GLN A 55 9.66 -0.61 16.49
CA GLN A 55 10.92 -0.61 15.73
C GLN A 55 11.03 0.63 14.83
N LEU A 56 9.93 1.02 14.18
CA LEU A 56 9.86 2.22 13.36
C LEU A 56 10.13 3.49 14.18
N LYS A 57 9.52 3.57 15.37
CA LYS A 57 9.73 4.68 16.30
C LYS A 57 11.16 4.73 16.83
N ASN A 58 11.74 3.58 17.20
CA ASN A 58 13.12 3.49 17.68
C ASN A 58 14.13 3.84 16.59
N ALA A 59 13.81 3.57 15.33
CA ALA A 59 14.61 3.99 14.19
C ALA A 59 14.50 5.50 13.88
N GLY A 60 13.63 6.24 14.59
CA GLY A 60 13.38 7.66 14.35
C GLY A 60 12.77 7.93 12.97
N LEU A 61 12.15 6.92 12.36
CA LEU A 61 11.65 7.00 10.99
C LEU A 61 10.26 7.64 10.99
N GLU A 62 10.14 8.78 10.32
CA GLU A 62 8.86 9.41 10.00
C GLU A 62 8.40 8.96 8.61
N PRO A 63 7.37 8.10 8.50
CA PRO A 63 6.95 7.45 7.25
C PRO A 63 6.84 8.36 6.03
N ASN A 64 6.06 9.44 6.17
CA ASN A 64 5.79 10.34 5.06
C ASN A 64 7.03 11.14 4.68
N LYS A 65 7.77 11.62 5.68
CA LYS A 65 9.01 12.38 5.47
C LYS A 65 10.06 11.52 4.76
N PHE A 66 10.21 10.26 5.16
CA PHE A 66 11.11 9.32 4.52
C PHE A 66 10.78 9.12 3.03
N ILE A 67 9.51 8.96 2.68
CA ILE A 67 9.09 8.82 1.27
C ILE A 67 9.42 10.09 0.48
N TYR A 68 9.06 11.26 1.01
CA TYR A 68 9.29 12.54 0.34
C TYR A 68 10.78 12.80 0.12
N GLU A 69 11.63 12.55 1.13
CA GLU A 69 13.08 12.70 1.01
C GLU A 69 13.71 11.67 0.06
N LYS A 70 13.24 10.42 0.07
CA LYS A 70 13.79 9.35 -0.78
C LYS A 70 13.59 9.63 -2.27
N TYR A 71 12.43 10.18 -2.63
CA TYR A 71 12.03 10.41 -4.02
C TYR A 71 12.17 11.88 -4.47
N ASP A 72 12.64 12.78 -3.59
CA ASP A 72 12.74 14.22 -3.86
C ASP A 72 11.39 14.81 -4.33
N ILE A 73 10.31 14.42 -3.66
CA ILE A 73 8.95 14.88 -3.94
C ILE A 73 8.32 15.55 -2.72
N ASP A 74 7.32 16.39 -2.95
CA ASP A 74 6.49 16.96 -1.88
C ASP A 74 5.08 16.34 -1.82
N SER A 75 4.37 16.61 -0.73
CA SER A 75 3.03 16.07 -0.48
C SER A 75 1.99 16.55 -1.50
N LEU A 76 2.13 17.77 -2.02
CA LEU A 76 1.22 18.35 -3.00
C LEU A 76 1.46 17.75 -4.39
N GLN A 77 2.72 17.57 -4.78
CA GLN A 77 3.13 16.89 -6.00
C GLN A 77 2.61 15.46 -6.02
N PHE A 78 2.78 14.71 -4.92
CA PHE A 78 2.24 13.36 -4.79
C PHE A 78 0.71 13.35 -4.91
N ALA A 79 0.01 14.20 -4.17
CA ALA A 79 -1.45 14.28 -4.20
C ALA A 79 -1.99 14.62 -5.60
N LYS A 80 -1.38 15.59 -6.30
CA LYS A 80 -1.74 15.97 -7.67
C LYS A 80 -1.45 14.85 -8.68
N THR A 81 -0.34 14.15 -8.51
CA THR A 81 0.03 12.99 -9.33
C THR A 81 -1.00 11.88 -9.19
N VAL A 82 -1.34 11.49 -7.95
CA VAL A 82 -2.35 10.47 -7.68
C VAL A 82 -3.70 10.90 -8.26
N ALA A 83 -4.11 12.15 -8.05
CA ALA A 83 -5.34 12.69 -8.63
C ALA A 83 -5.33 12.59 -10.17
N TYR A 84 -4.22 12.97 -10.83
CA TYR A 84 -4.08 12.90 -12.28
C TYR A 84 -4.22 11.48 -12.85
N TYR A 85 -3.50 10.50 -12.30
CA TYR A 85 -3.60 9.12 -12.79
C TYR A 85 -4.94 8.46 -12.45
N SER A 86 -5.55 8.79 -11.31
CA SER A 86 -6.81 8.17 -10.86
C SER A 86 -8.02 8.44 -11.77
N VAL A 87 -7.95 9.45 -12.64
CA VAL A 87 -9.00 9.75 -13.64
C VAL A 87 -9.17 8.61 -14.64
N ASP A 88 -8.06 7.99 -15.05
CA ASP A 88 -8.08 6.79 -15.89
C ASP A 88 -7.94 5.57 -14.97
N PHE A 89 -9.09 5.05 -14.57
CA PHE A 89 -9.16 3.92 -13.65
C PHE A 89 -8.35 2.71 -14.13
N ASN A 90 -8.38 2.37 -15.42
CA ASN A 90 -7.66 1.21 -15.94
C ASN A 90 -6.14 1.43 -15.89
N ARG A 91 -5.69 2.64 -16.22
CA ARG A 91 -4.28 3.01 -16.14
C ARG A 91 -3.78 2.98 -14.69
N TYR A 92 -4.54 3.56 -13.77
CA TYR A 92 -4.17 3.59 -12.35
C TYR A 92 -4.24 2.19 -11.70
N LEU A 93 -5.21 1.36 -12.11
CA LEU A 93 -5.29 -0.03 -11.68
C LEU A 93 -4.04 -0.81 -12.09
N LYS A 94 -3.58 -0.64 -13.34
CA LYS A 94 -2.36 -1.32 -13.82
C LYS A 94 -1.12 -0.96 -12.99
N ILE A 95 -0.99 0.30 -12.56
CA ILE A 95 0.08 0.73 -11.65
C ILE A 95 0.03 -0.09 -10.34
N TRP A 96 -1.16 -0.25 -9.76
CA TRP A 96 -1.35 -1.05 -8.53
C TRP A 96 -1.15 -2.55 -8.75
N GLU A 97 -1.54 -3.10 -9.91
CA GLU A 97 -1.29 -4.50 -10.26
C GLU A 97 0.21 -4.79 -10.34
N ASP A 98 0.98 -3.90 -10.97
CA ASP A 98 2.45 -4.01 -11.03
C ASP A 98 3.08 -3.95 -9.62
N VAL A 99 2.61 -3.03 -8.76
CA VAL A 99 3.06 -2.93 -7.35
C VAL A 99 2.73 -4.21 -6.58
N SER A 100 1.50 -4.72 -6.73
CA SER A 100 1.03 -5.94 -6.06
C SER A 100 1.85 -7.15 -6.49
N LYS A 101 2.09 -7.31 -7.79
CA LYS A 101 2.93 -8.38 -8.33
C LYS A 101 4.36 -8.30 -7.80
N ARG A 102 4.94 -7.10 -7.68
CA ARG A 102 6.27 -6.92 -7.08
C ARG A 102 6.29 -7.33 -5.61
N LEU A 103 5.26 -7.01 -4.84
CA LEU A 103 5.12 -7.42 -3.44
C LEU A 103 4.99 -8.94 -3.30
N GLU A 104 4.16 -9.58 -4.13
CA GLU A 104 3.99 -11.03 -4.16
C GLU A 104 5.29 -11.76 -4.47
N ASN A 105 5.99 -11.34 -5.54
CA ASN A 105 7.28 -11.91 -5.90
C ASN A 105 8.29 -11.77 -4.74
N LYS A 106 8.26 -10.63 -4.04
CA LYS A 106 9.16 -10.40 -2.91
C LYS A 106 8.82 -11.29 -1.72
N ARG A 107 7.53 -11.49 -1.44
CA ARG A 107 7.06 -12.42 -0.40
C ARG A 107 7.53 -13.83 -0.71
N ASP A 108 7.30 -14.30 -1.93
CA ASP A 108 7.65 -15.66 -2.34
C ASP A 108 9.17 -15.90 -2.30
N GLU A 109 9.96 -14.88 -2.67
CA GLU A 109 11.42 -14.90 -2.49
C GLU A 109 11.78 -15.10 -1.01
N VAL A 110 11.22 -14.28 -0.12
CA VAL A 110 11.48 -14.34 1.33
C VAL A 110 11.07 -15.68 1.93
N ASP A 111 9.88 -16.18 1.60
CA ASP A 111 9.37 -17.47 2.08
C ASP A 111 10.28 -18.62 1.63
N SER A 112 10.75 -18.59 0.38
CA SER A 112 11.68 -19.60 -0.13
C SER A 112 13.03 -19.60 0.61
N LEU A 113 13.53 -18.41 0.99
CA LEU A 113 14.76 -18.26 1.75
C LEU A 113 14.61 -18.77 3.18
N ILE A 114 13.46 -18.52 3.80
CA ILE A 114 13.15 -19.04 5.14
C ILE A 114 13.07 -20.56 5.11
N GLN A 115 12.35 -21.15 4.16
CA GLN A 115 12.23 -22.60 4.03
C GLN A 115 13.61 -23.28 3.84
N ARG A 116 14.46 -22.71 2.98
CA ARG A 116 15.84 -23.20 2.80
C ARG A 116 16.64 -23.11 4.10
N THR A 117 16.56 -21.97 4.79
CA THR A 117 17.28 -21.75 6.05
C THR A 117 16.85 -22.74 7.13
N ASP A 118 15.55 -23.02 7.24
CA ASP A 118 14.99 -23.97 8.20
C ASP A 118 15.41 -25.41 7.86
N SER A 119 15.42 -25.78 6.58
CA SER A 119 15.91 -27.09 6.14
C SER A 119 17.39 -27.33 6.50
N ILE A 120 18.24 -26.31 6.33
CA ILE A 120 19.67 -26.36 6.70
C ILE A 120 19.82 -26.48 8.22
N ARG A 121 19.05 -25.73 9.01
CA ARG A 121 19.05 -25.80 10.47
C ARG A 121 18.62 -27.17 11.00
N ALA A 122 17.58 -27.75 10.40
CA ALA A 122 17.10 -29.08 10.74
C ALA A 122 18.17 -30.15 10.44
N ALA A 123 18.84 -30.06 9.29
CA ALA A 123 19.95 -30.95 8.94
C ALA A 123 21.17 -30.80 9.88
N GLN A 124 21.38 -29.61 10.44
CA GLN A 124 22.45 -29.33 11.42
C GLN A 124 22.11 -29.79 12.85
N GLY A 125 20.95 -30.41 13.09
CA GLY A 125 20.56 -30.91 14.42
C GLY A 125 20.27 -29.83 15.46
N LYS A 126 20.16 -28.55 15.06
CA LYS A 126 19.79 -27.43 15.94
C LYS A 126 18.27 -27.40 16.14
N ASN A 127 17.72 -28.47 16.73
CA ASN A 127 16.31 -28.53 17.12
C ASN A 127 16.14 -27.99 18.54
N GLU A 128 15.99 -26.67 18.67
CA GLU A 128 15.54 -26.08 19.93
C GLU A 128 14.33 -25.18 19.69
N LYS A 129 13.14 -25.82 19.74
CA LYS A 129 11.85 -25.25 20.17
C LYS A 129 11.38 -23.92 19.56
N GLN A 130 11.76 -23.59 18.32
CA GLN A 130 11.28 -22.35 17.69
C GLN A 130 10.25 -22.66 16.60
N LYS A 131 9.05 -22.06 16.72
CA LYS A 131 7.92 -22.16 15.77
C LYS A 131 8.43 -21.86 14.34
N PRO A 132 7.96 -22.56 13.30
CA PRO A 132 8.36 -22.29 11.92
C PRO A 132 8.29 -20.78 11.64
N ARG A 133 9.37 -20.20 11.14
CA ARG A 133 9.33 -18.79 10.74
C ARG A 133 8.52 -18.72 9.47
N THR A 134 7.45 -17.97 9.47
CA THR A 134 6.72 -17.60 8.25
C THR A 134 7.19 -16.21 7.83
N GLY A 135 7.20 -15.89 6.53
CA GLY A 135 7.42 -14.52 6.06
C GLY A 135 6.34 -13.53 6.54
N LEU A 136 5.25 -14.04 7.10
CA LEU A 136 4.26 -13.31 7.87
C LEU A 136 4.55 -13.39 9.37
N MET A 137 4.48 -12.22 10.02
CA MET A 137 4.52 -12.08 11.47
C MET A 137 3.37 -12.89 12.08
N ASP A 138 3.66 -13.61 13.17
CA ASP A 138 2.68 -14.48 13.84
C ASP A 138 1.45 -13.65 14.25
N PRO A 139 0.20 -14.03 13.88
CA PRO A 139 -1.00 -13.31 14.32
C PRO A 139 -1.07 -13.14 15.84
N ASP A 140 -0.51 -14.07 16.61
CA ASP A 140 -0.45 -14.00 18.06
C ASP A 140 0.53 -12.90 18.57
N GLU A 141 1.50 -12.48 17.75
CA GLU A 141 2.37 -11.32 18.02
C GLU A 141 1.71 -9.98 17.71
N LEU A 142 0.72 -9.96 16.81
CA LEU A 142 -0.05 -8.75 16.49
C LEU A 142 -0.91 -8.31 17.66
N GLU A 143 -1.58 -9.26 18.32
CA GLU A 143 -2.44 -8.96 19.46
C GLU A 143 -1.64 -8.49 20.67
N ARG A 144 -0.43 -9.05 20.89
CA ARG A 144 0.45 -8.63 22.01
C ARG A 144 1.03 -7.23 21.88
N ASN A 145 1.25 -6.73 20.66
CA ASN A 145 1.77 -5.38 20.40
C ASN A 145 0.66 -4.35 20.14
N GLY A 146 -0.61 -4.77 20.11
CA GLY A 146 -1.78 -3.92 19.93
C GLY A 146 -2.21 -3.13 21.17
N ASP A 147 -1.78 -3.56 22.36
CA ASP A 147 -2.24 -3.05 23.66
C ASP A 147 -1.25 -2.07 24.35
N ASN A 148 -0.25 -1.56 23.60
CA ASN A 148 0.76 -0.60 24.08
C ASN A 148 0.81 0.67 23.23
#